data_AF-A0A1N6WH37-F1
#
_entry.id   AF-A0A1N6WH37-F1
#
_cell.length_a   1.000
_cell.length_b   1.000
_cell.length_c   1.000
_cell.angle_alpha   90.00
_cell.angle_beta   90.00
_cell.angle_gamma   90.00
#
_symmetry.space_group_name_H-M   'P 1'
#
loop_
_entity.id
_entity.type
_entity.pdbx_description
1 polymer ?
#
loop_
_entity_poly.entity_id
_entity_poly.type
_entity_poly.pdbx_seq_one_letter_code
_entity_poly.pdbx_strand_id
1 'polypeptide(L)'
;MVHPYIANSINALVLILAGLAVYFLSPSRPLLALMAPVFGILLLATTYHLKRHNRFVFHTVSALTLLAGFLLILRIDPDNFVWDSKHVLILLMGISCFLAVLSYVASFLRERRLRDNTIYKDDL
;
A
#
# COMPACT_ATOMS: atom_id res chain seq x y z
N MET A 1 4.37 4.44 -17.03
CA MET A 1 3.84 3.54 -15.97
C MET A 1 4.83 3.57 -14.82
N VAL A 2 4.35 3.76 -13.59
CA VAL A 2 5.20 3.82 -12.40
C VAL A 2 5.69 2.41 -12.07
N HIS A 3 6.98 2.23 -11.82
CA HIS A 3 7.52 0.93 -11.43
C HIS A 3 6.93 0.46 -10.09
N PRO A 4 6.69 -0.85 -9.89
CA PRO A 4 6.13 -1.38 -8.64
C PRO A 4 6.84 -0.92 -7.38
N TYR A 5 8.18 -0.86 -7.39
CA TYR A 5 8.95 -0.42 -6.22
C TYR A 5 8.70 1.06 -5.86
N ILE A 6 8.45 1.92 -6.86
CA ILE A 6 8.15 3.35 -6.66
C ILE A 6 6.75 3.48 -6.07
N ALA A 7 5.77 2.79 -6.65
CA ALA A 7 4.39 2.80 -6.15
C ALA A 7 4.31 2.26 -4.71
N ASN A 8 5.04 1.18 -4.41
CA ASN A 8 5.14 0.63 -3.07
C ASN A 8 5.75 1.63 -2.08
N SER A 9 6.83 2.30 -2.47
CA SER A 9 7.51 3.29 -1.61
C SER A 9 6.61 4.48 -1.30
N ILE A 10 5.90 5.00 -2.30
CA ILE A 10 4.95 6.10 -2.11
C ILE A 10 3.82 5.67 -1.18
N ASN A 11 3.22 4.51 -1.42
CA ASN A 11 2.14 4.00 -0.58
C ASN A 11 2.59 3.75 0.86
N ALA A 12 3.77 3.17 1.05
CA ALA A 12 4.37 2.96 2.36
C ALA A 12 4.58 4.28 3.12
N LEU A 13 5.10 5.32 2.45
CA LEU A 13 5.28 6.64 3.04
C LEU A 13 3.94 7.28 3.41
N VAL A 14 2.92 7.18 2.55
CA VAL A 14 1.57 7.68 2.84
C VAL A 14 1.00 6.99 4.08
N LEU A 15 1.07 5.66 4.16
CA LEU A 15 0.60 4.89 5.30
C LEU A 15 1.28 5.27 6.62
N ILE A 16 2.60 5.50 6.58
CA ILE A 16 3.37 5.92 7.76
C ILE A 16 2.98 7.34 8.18
N LEU A 17 3.08 8.31 7.27
CA LEU A 17 2.89 9.71 7.60
C LEU A 17 1.44 10.02 7.99
N ALA A 18 0.47 9.55 7.19
CA ALA A 18 -0.94 9.77 7.46
C ALA A 18 -1.42 8.97 8.68
N GLY A 19 -0.92 7.76 8.88
CA GLY A 19 -1.27 6.94 10.04
C GLY A 19 -0.74 7.52 11.35
N LEU A 20 0.50 8.01 11.35
CA LEU A 20 1.06 8.74 12.50
C LEU A 20 0.31 10.05 12.75
N ALA A 21 -0.03 10.80 11.69
CA ALA A 21 -0.84 12.01 11.81
C ALA A 21 -2.20 11.71 12.47
N VAL A 22 -2.92 10.67 12.01
CA VAL A 22 -4.19 10.24 12.63
C VAL A 22 -4.02 9.88 14.10
N TYR A 23 -2.92 9.21 14.47
CA TYR A 23 -2.65 8.83 15.86
C TYR A 23 -2.42 10.07 16.76
N PHE A 24 -1.60 11.02 16.32
CA PHE A 24 -1.26 12.20 17.12
C PHE A 24 -2.35 13.28 17.13
N LEU A 25 -3.13 13.40 16.05
CA LEU A 25 -4.25 14.35 15.95
C LEU A 25 -5.50 13.87 16.70
N SER A 26 -5.62 12.56 16.97
CA SER A 26 -6.76 12.02 17.73
C SER A 26 -6.53 12.17 19.24
N PRO A 27 -7.41 12.85 19.99
CA PRO A 27 -7.28 12.98 21.45
C PRO A 27 -7.20 11.64 22.17
N SER A 28 -7.93 10.64 21.67
CA SER A 28 -7.99 9.29 22.23
C SER A 28 -6.79 8.41 21.88
N ARG A 29 -5.90 8.85 20.97
CA ARG A 29 -4.70 8.12 20.51
C ARG A 29 -4.94 6.61 20.32
N PRO A 30 -5.86 6.22 19.43
CA PRO A 30 -6.28 4.83 19.32
C PRO A 30 -5.14 3.96 18.78
N LEU A 31 -4.80 2.87 19.48
CA LEU A 31 -3.78 1.91 19.04
C LEU A 31 -4.04 1.36 17.63
N LEU A 32 -5.30 1.17 17.26
CA LEU A 32 -5.66 0.74 15.91
C LEU A 32 -5.17 1.71 14.81
N ALA A 33 -4.93 2.99 15.09
CA ALA A 33 -4.36 3.91 14.10
C ALA A 33 -2.91 3.55 13.72
N LEU A 34 -2.17 2.90 14.63
CA LEU A 34 -0.80 2.44 14.39
C LEU A 34 -0.72 1.23 13.44
N MET A 35 -1.84 0.58 13.12
CA MET A 35 -1.87 -0.47 12.11
C MET A 35 -1.39 0.03 10.75
N ALA A 36 -1.81 1.24 10.34
CA ALA A 36 -1.42 1.79 9.03
C ALA A 36 0.10 2.04 8.94
N PRO A 37 0.75 2.70 9.91
CA PRO A 37 2.21 2.81 9.94
C PRO A 37 2.93 1.46 9.98
N VAL A 38 2.42 0.47 10.72
CA VAL A 38 3.00 -0.88 10.74
C VAL A 38 2.96 -1.52 9.35
N PHE A 39 1.82 -1.46 8.65
CA PHE A 39 1.74 -1.91 7.26
C PHE A 39 2.68 -1.12 6.35
N GLY A 40 2.78 0.20 6.53
CA GLY A 40 3.70 1.03 5.78
C GLY A 40 5.16 0.62 5.96
N ILE A 41 5.60 0.32 7.19
CA ILE A 41 6.96 -0.17 7.47
C ILE A 41 7.20 -1.53 6.82
N LEU A 42 6.25 -2.46 6.93
CA LEU A 42 6.34 -3.78 6.29
C LEU A 42 6.47 -3.64 4.76
N LEU A 43 5.62 -2.80 4.15
CA LEU A 43 5.70 -2.51 2.72
C LEU A 43 7.05 -1.89 2.35
N LEU A 44 7.54 -0.92 3.12
CA LEU A 44 8.84 -0.29 2.87
C LEU A 44 10.00 -1.32 2.91
N ALA A 45 9.98 -2.25 3.88
CA ALA A 45 10.98 -3.30 3.99
C ALA A 45 10.98 -4.25 2.77
N THR A 46 9.80 -4.50 2.18
CA THR A 46 9.67 -5.31 0.97
C THR A 46 10.10 -4.58 -0.31
N THR A 47 10.24 -3.25 -0.30
CA THR A 47 10.69 -2.47 -1.47
C THR A 47 12.05 -2.94 -2.00
N TYR A 48 12.99 -3.26 -1.10
CA TYR A 48 14.31 -3.77 -1.51
C TYR A 48 14.19 -5.07 -2.32
N HIS A 49 13.33 -5.97 -1.88
CA HIS A 49 13.11 -7.26 -2.51
C HIS A 49 12.28 -7.15 -3.81
N LEU A 50 11.36 -6.18 -3.89
CA LEU A 50 10.67 -5.82 -5.14
C LEU A 50 11.64 -5.30 -6.20
N LYS A 51 12.69 -4.59 -5.81
CA LYS A 51 13.74 -4.12 -6.72
C LYS A 51 14.59 -5.27 -7.27
N ARG A 52 14.75 -6.35 -6.52
CA ARG A 52 15.37 -7.61 -6.97
C ARG A 52 14.43 -8.50 -7.77
N HIS A 53 13.24 -8.01 -8.14
CA HIS A 53 12.29 -8.73 -8.97
C HIS A 53 11.90 -10.12 -8.45
N ASN A 54 11.84 -10.35 -7.14
CA ASN A 54 11.41 -11.66 -6.63
C ASN A 54 9.88 -11.86 -6.83
N ARG A 55 9.48 -12.88 -7.61
CA ARG A 55 8.05 -13.21 -7.89
C ARG A 55 7.22 -13.43 -6.64
N PHE A 56 7.78 -14.18 -5.69
CA PHE A 56 7.08 -14.50 -4.45
C PHE A 56 6.75 -13.21 -3.70
N VAL A 57 7.77 -12.35 -3.53
CA VAL A 57 7.60 -11.06 -2.87
C VAL A 57 6.60 -10.17 -3.60
N PHE A 58 6.66 -10.12 -4.94
CA PHE A 58 5.72 -9.31 -5.71
C PHE A 58 4.25 -9.68 -5.45
N HIS A 59 3.92 -10.97 -5.44
CA HIS A 59 2.57 -11.44 -5.14
C HIS A 59 2.19 -11.21 -3.67
N THR A 60 3.09 -11.49 -2.74
CA THR A 60 2.85 -11.26 -1.30
C THR A 60 2.61 -9.79 -1.00
N VAL A 61 3.42 -8.88 -1.54
CA VAL A 61 3.24 -7.43 -1.36
C VAL A 61 1.92 -6.99 -1.96
N SER A 62 1.60 -7.45 -3.17
CA SER A 62 0.33 -7.09 -3.83
C SER A 62 -0.88 -7.49 -2.97
N ALA A 63 -0.87 -8.71 -2.43
CA ALA A 63 -1.91 -9.20 -1.53
C ALA A 63 -1.94 -8.41 -0.21
N LEU A 64 -0.78 -8.11 0.37
CA LEU A 64 -0.65 -7.35 1.62
C LEU A 64 -1.17 -5.92 1.46
N THR A 65 -0.82 -5.23 0.36
CA THR A 65 -1.33 -3.89 0.06
C THR A 65 -2.84 -3.89 -0.16
N LEU A 66 -3.37 -4.89 -0.85
CA LEU A 66 -4.82 -5.01 -1.05
C LEU A 66 -5.56 -5.25 0.28
N LEU A 67 -5.02 -6.14 1.13
CA LEU A 67 -5.55 -6.38 2.47
C LEU A 67 -5.52 -5.11 3.32
N ALA A 68 -4.41 -4.37 3.33
CA ALA A 68 -4.30 -3.11 4.05
C ALA A 68 -5.32 -2.08 3.56
N GLY A 69 -5.49 -1.95 2.25
CA GLY A 69 -6.52 -1.07 1.67
C GLY A 69 -7.94 -1.46 2.08
N PHE A 70 -8.27 -2.75 2.08
CA PHE A 70 -9.58 -3.24 2.49
C PHE A 70 -9.86 -2.99 3.97
N LEU A 71 -8.90 -3.29 4.85
CA LEU A 71 -9.01 -3.03 6.28
C LEU A 71 -9.21 -1.54 6.60
N LEU A 72 -8.58 -0.65 5.82
CA LEU A 72 -8.75 0.79 5.98
C LEU A 72 -10.12 1.28 5.54
N ILE A 73 -10.63 0.79 4.39
CA ILE A 73 -11.97 1.14 3.92
C ILE A 73 -13.04 0.60 4.87
N LEU A 74 -12.92 -0.64 5.35
CA LEU A 74 -13.86 -1.22 6.30
C LEU A 74 -13.96 -0.46 7.62
N ARG A 75 -12.93 0.31 7.96
CA ARG A 75 -12.93 1.15 9.16
C ARG A 75 -13.70 2.45 8.96
N ILE A 76 -13.99 2.83 7.72
CA ILE A 76 -14.80 3.99 7.41
C ILE A 76 -16.25 3.59 7.62
N ASP A 77 -16.86 4.12 8.67
CA ASP A 77 -18.29 4.03 8.88
C ASP A 77 -18.98 5.10 8.00
N PRO A 78 -19.74 4.71 6.97
CA PRO A 78 -20.36 5.65 6.05
C PRO A 78 -21.41 6.53 6.72
N ASP A 79 -22.09 6.02 7.76
CA ASP A 79 -23.15 6.75 8.45
C ASP A 79 -22.58 7.85 9.37
N ASN A 80 -21.34 7.67 9.83
CA ASN A 80 -20.62 8.61 10.70
C ASN A 80 -19.51 9.37 9.96
N PHE A 81 -19.45 9.26 8.63
CA PHE A 81 -18.41 9.90 7.84
C PHE A 81 -18.61 11.42 7.79
N VAL A 82 -17.63 12.15 8.33
CA VAL A 82 -17.57 13.62 8.28
C VAL A 82 -16.28 14.02 7.59
N TRP A 83 -16.32 15.10 6.81
CA TRP A 83 -15.15 15.71 6.14
C TRP A 83 -14.19 16.40 7.13
N ASP A 84 -13.70 15.63 8.09
CA ASP A 84 -12.67 16.04 9.05
C ASP A 84 -11.32 15.42 8.69
N SER A 85 -10.24 16.06 9.13
CA SER A 85 -8.84 15.71 8.87
C SER A 85 -8.57 14.21 9.08
N LYS A 86 -9.11 13.63 10.16
CA LYS A 86 -8.96 12.20 10.46
C LYS A 86 -9.56 11.30 9.38
N HIS A 87 -10.81 11.52 9.00
CA HIS A 87 -11.51 10.69 8.02
C HIS A 87 -10.91 10.85 6.63
N VAL A 88 -10.51 12.07 6.27
CA VAL A 88 -9.81 12.35 5.01
C VAL A 88 -8.48 11.63 4.95
N LEU A 89 -7.69 11.60 6.03
CA LEU A 89 -6.43 10.85 6.09
C LEU A 89 -6.64 9.34 5.98
N ILE A 90 -7.68 8.77 6.61
CA ILE A 90 -8.03 7.36 6.48
C ILE A 90 -8.41 7.02 5.04
N LEU A 91 -9.23 7.85 4.41
CA LEU A 91 -9.62 7.71 3.01
C LEU A 91 -8.40 7.81 2.09
N LEU A 92 -7.51 8.77 2.31
CA LEU A 92 -6.28 8.95 1.55
C LEU A 92 -5.38 7.70 1.61
N MET A 93 -5.19 7.12 2.79
CA MET A 93 -4.42 5.88 2.96
C MET A 93 -5.08 4.72 2.21
N GLY A 94 -6.42 4.59 2.31
CA GLY A 94 -7.17 3.57 1.57
C GLY A 94 -6.96 3.70 0.06
N ILE A 95 -7.22 4.89 -0.50
CA ILE A 95 -7.07 5.17 -1.93
C ILE A 95 -5.62 4.92 -2.39
N SER A 96 -4.63 5.31 -1.60
CA SER A 96 -3.21 5.05 -1.92
C SER A 96 -2.92 3.57 -2.08
N CYS A 97 -3.46 2.71 -1.21
CA CYS A 97 -3.33 1.26 -1.34
C CYS A 97 -3.93 0.73 -2.64
N PHE A 98 -5.13 1.19 -3.03
CA PHE A 98 -5.75 0.75 -4.29
C PHE A 98 -4.96 1.23 -5.52
N LEU A 99 -4.46 2.47 -5.51
CA LEU A 99 -3.59 2.97 -6.58
C LEU A 99 -2.30 2.16 -6.70
N ALA A 100 -1.70 1.77 -5.57
CA ALA A 100 -0.53 0.91 -5.57
C ALA A 100 -0.83 -0.49 -6.15
N VAL A 101 -1.94 -1.13 -5.75
CA VAL A 101 -2.36 -2.42 -6.31
C VAL A 101 -2.63 -2.32 -7.81
N LEU A 102 -3.29 -1.25 -8.27
CA LEU A 102 -3.49 -1.02 -9.70
C LEU A 102 -2.16 -0.97 -10.47
N SER A 103 -1.12 -0.36 -9.88
CA SER A 103 0.21 -0.34 -10.48
C SER A 103 0.85 -1.74 -10.58
N TYR A 104 0.63 -2.59 -9.57
CA TYR A 104 1.13 -3.96 -9.55
C TYR A 104 0.40 -4.82 -10.59
N VAL A 105 -0.93 -4.76 -10.61
CA VAL A 105 -1.76 -5.49 -11.58
C VAL A 105 -1.43 -5.04 -13.01
N ALA A 106 -1.26 -3.74 -13.24
CA ALA A 106 -0.86 -3.22 -14.55
C ALA A 106 0.52 -3.75 -14.99
N SER A 107 1.47 -3.84 -14.05
CA SER A 107 2.80 -4.41 -14.31
C SER A 107 2.71 -5.89 -14.68
N PHE A 108 1.92 -6.67 -13.93
CA PHE A 108 1.67 -8.09 -14.20
C PHE A 108 0.97 -8.32 -15.56
N LEU A 109 -0.04 -7.52 -15.89
CA LEU A 109 -0.74 -7.59 -17.18
C LEU A 109 0.19 -7.25 -18.35
N ARG A 110 1.13 -6.31 -18.16
CA ARG A 110 2.11 -5.94 -19.18
C ARG A 110 3.07 -7.10 -19.47
N GLU A 111 3.59 -7.76 -18.44
CA GLU A 111 4.43 -8.96 -18.60
C GLU A 111 3.69 -10.07 -19.37
N ARG A 112 2.43 -10.33 -19.00
CA ARG A 112 1.60 -11.31 -19.72
C ARG A 112 1.38 -10.97 -21.19
N ARG A 113 1.20 -9.68 -21.52
CA ARG A 113 1.03 -9.25 -22.92
C ARG A 113 2.32 -9.35 -23.73
N LEU A 114 3.46 -9.02 -23.13
CA LEU A 114 4.75 -9.01 -23.84
C LEU A 114 5.36 -10.41 -23.99
N ARG A 115 4.83 -11.44 -23.28
CA ARG A 115 5.43 -12.80 -23.19
C ARG A 115 6.92 -12.77 -22.82
N ASP A 116 7.36 -11.67 -22.23
CA ASP A 116 8.76 -11.38 -21.99
C ASP A 116 8.99 -11.47 -20.48
N ASN A 117 9.63 -12.56 -20.05
CA ASN A 117 10.01 -12.81 -18.65
C ASN A 117 11.23 -11.98 -18.23
N THR A 118 11.59 -10.93 -18.96
CA THR A 118 12.83 -10.15 -18.79
C THR A 118 12.97 -9.47 -17.44
N ILE A 119 11.87 -9.26 -16.71
CA ILE A 119 11.90 -8.69 -15.37
C ILE A 119 12.45 -9.71 -14.34
N TYR A 120 12.37 -11.02 -14.60
CA TYR A 120 12.74 -12.09 -13.66
C TYR A 120 13.98 -12.90 -14.07
N LYS A 121 14.78 -12.40 -15.02
CA LYS A 121 15.88 -13.19 -15.60
C LYS A 121 17.09 -13.39 -14.67
N ASP A 122 17.15 -12.68 -13.54
CA ASP A 122 18.31 -12.74 -12.63
C ASP A 122 18.23 -13.89 -11.59
N ASP A 123 17.17 -14.71 -11.62
CA ASP A 123 16.91 -15.79 -10.65
C ASP A 123 17.29 -17.21 -11.16
N LEU A 124 18.05 -17.34 -12.26
CA LEU A 124 18.53 -18.63 -12.80
C LEU A 124 20.06 -18.65 -12.98
#